data_AF-A0A6G1K8P5-F1
#
_entry.id   AF-A0A6G1K8P5-F1
#
_cell.length_a   1.000
_cell.length_b   1.000
_cell.length_c   1.000
_cell.angle_alpha   90.00
_cell.angle_beta   90.00
_cell.angle_gamma   90.00
#
_symmetry.space_group_name_H-M   'P 1'
#
loop_
_entity.id
_entity.type
_entity.pdbx_description
1 polymer ?
#
loop_
_entity_poly.entity_id
_entity_poly.type
_entity_poly.pdbx_seq_one_letter_code
_entity_poly.pdbx_strand_id
1 'polypeptide(L)'
;MATQQNHGGVPFAIAHDMQHFRLLELPPEIVELLEAPNPPRLSIKSLPSSVASGTPASNPAYAVFCTPNASFQLRQVQTSNTLFITRPMLEAHGNEMPVPTTCAIATCSATLEMHPAHGSALAYLEDLLPLYDIIDGEVNAAANGKTKASIFPDVPLSDGEFERAWRETMAFEFDGSSWRPSANTLSHVWKSINAAALAEGVKLDSQFLTDDVTKAVAEEGYPTALAAAILQRLSNDDQDKEGPWSCLDRTKIVSFVGKVLLEAKRGAPPYLTAEFLDTWKDCVPEVCRKDAELKTIAGVYELPSTATIRLKQVASSATNAEASAPKGSTSSRKWHEKFGKTRQKK
;
A
#
# COMPACT_ATOMS: atom_id res chain seq x y z
N MET A 1 27.99 55.43 -6.75
CA MET A 1 27.90 55.81 -8.17
C MET A 1 28.58 54.72 -8.99
N ALA A 2 27.84 53.70 -9.39
CA ALA A 2 28.33 52.66 -10.31
C ALA A 2 27.49 52.78 -11.59
N THR A 3 28.12 53.29 -12.65
CA THR A 3 27.54 53.42 -13.98
C THR A 3 27.57 52.05 -14.67
N GLN A 4 26.48 51.28 -14.57
CA GLN A 4 26.26 50.17 -15.50
C GLN A 4 25.72 50.76 -16.81
N GLN A 5 26.43 50.48 -17.89
CA GLN A 5 26.13 50.96 -19.23
C GLN A 5 24.89 50.24 -19.77
N ASN A 6 23.85 51.01 -20.08
CA ASN A 6 22.50 50.58 -20.48
C ASN A 6 22.39 50.20 -21.97
N HIS A 7 23.32 49.43 -22.54
CA HIS A 7 23.16 48.92 -23.92
C HIS A 7 23.24 47.40 -23.92
N GLY A 8 22.07 46.75 -23.80
CA GLY A 8 21.89 45.30 -23.97
C GLY A 8 21.53 44.51 -22.71
N GLY A 9 21.29 45.15 -21.57
CA GLY A 9 20.80 44.47 -20.36
C GLY A 9 19.34 44.02 -20.52
N VAL A 10 19.02 42.80 -20.06
CA VAL A 10 17.63 42.33 -19.95
C VAL A 10 17.00 43.01 -18.73
N PRO A 11 15.90 43.78 -18.87
CA PRO A 11 15.23 44.40 -17.73
C PRO A 11 14.78 43.33 -16.72
N PHE A 12 15.23 43.47 -15.47
CA PHE A 12 14.96 42.53 -14.39
C PHE A 12 14.52 43.27 -13.12
N ALA A 13 13.40 42.85 -12.56
CA ALA A 13 12.82 43.38 -11.33
C ALA A 13 12.64 42.27 -10.29
N ILE A 14 12.51 42.66 -9.02
CA ILE A 14 12.22 41.76 -7.91
C ILE A 14 10.90 42.21 -7.29
N ALA A 15 9.92 41.31 -7.21
CA ALA A 15 8.64 41.61 -6.59
C ALA A 15 8.83 41.94 -5.11
N HIS A 16 8.10 42.95 -4.62
CA HIS A 16 8.10 43.30 -3.20
C HIS A 16 7.53 42.16 -2.35
N ASP A 17 6.40 41.60 -2.80
CA ASP A 17 5.74 40.46 -2.18
C ASP A 17 6.07 39.17 -2.93
N MET A 18 6.96 38.36 -2.34
CA MET A 18 7.35 37.07 -2.88
C MET A 18 6.26 36.02 -2.64
N GLN A 19 5.98 35.22 -3.66
CA GLN A 19 5.01 34.14 -3.65
C GLN A 19 5.63 32.83 -3.14
N HIS A 20 4.79 31.96 -2.56
CA HIS A 20 5.21 30.66 -2.04
C HIS A 20 5.09 29.58 -3.11
N PHE A 21 6.14 29.42 -3.91
CA PHE A 21 6.24 28.31 -4.86
C PHE A 21 7.21 27.25 -4.36
N ARG A 22 6.95 26.00 -4.76
CA ARG A 22 7.86 24.87 -4.63
C ARG A 22 8.05 24.24 -6.00
N LEU A 23 9.28 23.85 -6.29
CA LEU A 23 9.60 23.12 -7.52
C LEU A 23 9.43 21.63 -7.24
N LEU A 24 8.64 20.95 -8.07
CA LEU A 24 8.47 19.50 -8.06
C LEU A 24 9.05 18.95 -9.36
N GLU A 25 9.98 18.01 -9.25
CA GLU A 25 10.48 17.25 -10.38
C GLU A 25 9.41 16.26 -10.83
N LEU A 26 9.09 16.27 -12.13
CA LEU A 26 8.06 15.43 -12.71
C LEU A 26 8.73 14.38 -13.61
N PRO A 27 8.66 13.09 -13.25
CA PRO A 27 9.01 12.00 -14.15
C PRO A 27 8.19 12.05 -15.44
N PRO A 28 8.72 11.54 -16.58
CA PRO A 28 8.00 11.57 -17.86
C PRO A 28 6.58 10.98 -17.78
N GLU A 29 6.39 9.89 -17.06
CA GLU A 29 5.07 9.26 -16.89
C GLU A 29 4.05 10.16 -16.18
N ILE A 30 4.51 11.06 -15.30
CA ILE A 30 3.66 12.02 -14.60
C ILE A 30 3.35 13.22 -15.50
N VAL A 31 4.30 13.65 -16.33
CA VAL A 31 4.08 14.69 -17.33
C VAL A 31 3.02 14.24 -18.33
N GLU A 32 3.16 13.03 -18.88
CA GLU A 32 2.17 12.44 -19.81
C GLU A 32 0.77 12.37 -19.17
N LEU A 33 0.70 12.00 -17.89
CA LEU A 33 -0.56 11.92 -17.15
C LEU A 33 -1.20 13.30 -16.93
N LEU A 34 -0.41 14.35 -16.70
CA LEU A 34 -0.88 15.73 -16.53
C LEU A 34 -1.30 16.38 -17.85
N GLU A 35 -0.66 16.02 -18.96
CA GLU A 35 -0.94 16.53 -20.31
C GLU A 35 -2.06 15.75 -21.03
N ALA A 36 -2.54 14.63 -20.46
CA ALA A 36 -3.62 13.84 -21.02
C ALA A 36 -4.92 14.67 -21.16
N PRO A 37 -5.80 14.38 -22.15
CA PRO A 37 -7.04 15.14 -22.36
C PRO A 37 -7.98 15.20 -21.15
N ASN A 38 -7.92 14.19 -20.29
CA ASN A 38 -8.66 14.11 -19.03
C ASN A 38 -7.67 13.69 -17.92
N PRO A 39 -6.87 14.61 -17.39
CA PRO A 39 -5.86 14.26 -16.39
C PRO A 39 -6.55 13.78 -15.12
N PRO A 40 -6.13 12.64 -14.54
CA PRO A 40 -6.77 12.11 -13.35
C PRO A 40 -6.40 12.93 -12.11
N ARG A 41 -7.16 12.75 -11.03
CA ARG A 41 -6.88 13.43 -9.77
C ARG A 41 -5.56 12.92 -9.18
N LEU A 42 -4.67 13.86 -8.87
CA LEU A 42 -3.42 13.61 -8.14
C LEU A 42 -3.60 14.12 -6.70
N SER A 43 -2.94 13.47 -5.75
CA SER A 43 -3.02 13.85 -4.34
C SER A 43 -1.68 13.75 -3.64
N ILE A 44 -1.50 14.54 -2.59
CA ILE A 44 -0.39 14.40 -1.66
C ILE A 44 -0.99 13.93 -0.34
N LYS A 45 -0.60 12.74 0.10
CA LYS A 45 -1.03 12.12 1.36
C LYS A 45 0.15 12.02 2.30
N SER A 46 -0.11 12.03 3.61
CA SER A 46 0.92 11.82 4.63
C SER A 46 0.30 11.14 5.83
N LEU A 47 1.00 10.18 6.43
CA LEU A 47 0.56 9.61 7.68
C LEU A 47 0.67 10.67 8.79
N PRO A 48 -0.38 10.93 9.57
CA PRO A 48 -0.27 11.83 10.71
C PRO A 48 0.78 11.26 11.69
N SER A 49 1.65 12.13 12.23
CA SER A 49 2.57 11.71 13.29
C SER A 49 1.75 11.16 14.46
N SER A 50 1.86 9.87 14.75
CA SER A 50 1.18 9.27 15.90
C SER A 50 1.68 9.93 17.18
N VAL A 51 0.88 10.85 17.72
CA VAL A 51 1.02 11.41 19.08
C VAL A 51 0.07 10.72 20.07
N ALA A 52 -0.74 9.76 19.61
CA ALA A 52 -1.82 9.14 20.39
C ALA A 52 -1.34 8.06 21.38
N SER A 53 -0.10 7.59 21.26
CA SER A 53 0.57 6.75 22.24
C SER A 53 1.94 7.37 22.47
N GLY A 54 2.34 7.63 23.72
CA GLY A 54 3.61 8.30 24.09
C GLY A 54 4.90 7.57 23.65
N THR A 55 4.81 6.64 22.70
CA THR A 55 5.86 6.06 21.90
C THR A 55 6.18 6.99 20.71
N PRO A 56 7.42 7.48 20.54
CA PRO A 56 7.79 8.23 19.35
C PRO A 56 7.49 7.37 18.11
N ALA A 57 6.77 7.95 17.14
CA ALA A 57 6.53 7.31 15.85
C ALA A 57 7.89 6.82 15.30
N SER A 58 8.01 5.52 15.06
CA SER A 58 9.28 4.89 14.66
C SER A 58 9.78 5.38 13.30
N ASN A 59 8.90 5.99 12.50
CA ASN A 59 9.22 6.56 11.19
C ASN A 59 8.80 8.04 11.12
N PRO A 60 9.64 8.93 10.56
CA PRO A 60 9.28 10.32 10.34
C PRO A 60 8.08 10.39 9.38
N ALA A 61 7.15 11.31 9.63
CA ALA A 61 6.07 11.58 8.69
C ALA A 61 6.67 12.08 7.35
N TYR A 62 6.44 11.32 6.27
CA TYR A 62 6.83 11.72 4.92
C TYR A 62 5.58 11.93 4.06
N ALA A 63 5.68 12.90 3.16
CA ALA A 63 4.65 13.14 2.16
C ALA A 63 4.83 12.15 1.00
N VAL A 64 3.73 11.63 0.51
CA VAL A 64 3.65 10.74 -0.65
C VAL A 64 2.77 11.40 -1.69
N PHE A 65 3.28 11.48 -2.91
CA PHE A 65 2.53 11.84 -4.08
C PHE A 65 1.86 10.61 -4.66
N CYS A 66 0.54 10.64 -4.80
CA CYS A 66 -0.26 9.53 -5.29
C CYS A 66 -0.85 9.88 -6.65
N THR A 67 -0.56 9.03 -7.63
CA THR A 67 -1.37 8.89 -8.85
C THR A 67 -2.54 7.94 -8.56
N PRO A 68 -3.43 7.65 -9.52
CA PRO A 68 -4.49 6.67 -9.29
C PRO A 68 -3.99 5.28 -8.89
N ASN A 69 -2.78 4.87 -9.32
CA ASN A 69 -2.30 3.50 -9.19
C ASN A 69 -0.89 3.33 -8.60
N ALA A 70 -0.18 4.44 -8.35
CA ALA A 70 1.19 4.41 -7.85
C ALA A 70 1.45 5.53 -6.83
N SER A 71 2.33 5.22 -5.89
CA SER A 71 2.80 6.13 -4.84
C SER A 71 4.26 6.47 -5.01
N PHE A 72 4.59 7.74 -4.79
CA PHE A 72 5.96 8.26 -4.84
C PHE A 72 6.28 9.02 -3.56
N GLN A 73 7.32 8.61 -2.84
CA GLN A 73 7.85 9.36 -1.72
C GLN A 73 8.46 10.67 -2.21
N LEU A 74 8.08 11.79 -1.57
CA LEU A 74 8.63 13.10 -1.86
C LEU A 74 9.88 13.34 -1.01
N ARG A 75 10.99 13.64 -1.67
CA ARG A 75 12.27 13.99 -1.04
C ARG A 75 12.62 15.43 -1.36
N GLN A 76 12.94 16.22 -0.33
CA GLN A 76 13.45 17.57 -0.55
C GLN A 76 14.97 17.54 -0.76
N VAL A 77 15.42 18.16 -1.86
CA VAL A 77 16.84 18.34 -2.17
C VAL A 77 17.17 19.82 -2.19
N GLN A 78 18.11 20.21 -1.33
CA GLN A 78 18.56 21.60 -1.24
C GLN A 78 19.57 21.91 -2.34
N THR A 79 19.55 23.15 -2.82
CA THR A 79 20.54 23.66 -3.76
C THR A 79 21.29 24.85 -3.17
N SER A 80 22.58 24.94 -3.46
CA SER A 80 23.39 26.12 -3.13
C SER A 80 23.21 27.26 -4.13
N ASN A 81 22.56 27.00 -5.27
CA ASN A 81 22.32 27.98 -6.31
C ASN A 81 21.10 28.84 -5.95
N THR A 82 21.14 30.12 -6.35
CA THR A 82 19.96 30.98 -6.24
C THR A 82 19.06 30.74 -7.44
N LEU A 83 17.88 30.18 -7.21
CA LEU A 83 16.86 29.95 -8.24
C LEU A 83 15.71 30.92 -8.03
N PHE A 84 15.38 31.69 -9.07
CA PHE A 84 14.21 32.55 -9.09
C PHE A 84 13.15 31.95 -10.01
N ILE A 85 11.90 31.97 -9.55
CA ILE A 85 10.75 31.83 -10.45
C ILE A 85 10.41 33.22 -10.93
N THR A 86 10.35 33.39 -12.24
CA THR A 86 10.11 34.68 -12.88
C THR A 86 8.81 34.68 -13.64
N ARG A 87 8.26 35.87 -13.81
CA ARG A 87 7.05 36.15 -14.57
C ARG A 87 7.33 37.31 -15.53
N PRO A 88 6.86 37.26 -16.79
CA PRO A 88 6.87 38.42 -17.66
C PRO A 88 5.94 39.51 -17.10
N MET A 89 6.39 40.75 -17.11
CA MET A 89 5.64 41.92 -16.64
C MET A 89 5.87 43.10 -17.59
N LEU A 90 4.90 44.01 -17.67
CA LEU A 90 5.08 45.32 -18.29
C LEU A 90 5.30 46.35 -17.18
N GLU A 91 6.47 46.97 -17.15
CA GLU A 91 6.81 47.97 -16.15
C GLU A 91 6.61 49.37 -16.74
N ALA A 92 5.76 50.18 -16.10
CA ALA A 92 5.50 51.54 -16.50
C ALA A 92 6.17 52.51 -15.52
N HIS A 93 7.02 53.40 -16.03
CA HIS A 93 7.63 54.46 -15.25
C HIS A 93 7.07 55.82 -15.70
N GLY A 94 6.08 56.33 -14.97
CA GLY A 94 5.45 57.62 -15.29
C GLY A 94 4.65 57.60 -16.60
N ASN A 95 4.96 58.52 -17.52
CA ASN A 95 4.29 58.65 -18.83
C ASN A 95 5.00 57.88 -19.96
N GLU A 96 6.00 57.05 -19.64
CA GLU A 96 6.70 56.26 -20.66
C GLU A 96 5.89 55.03 -21.10
N MET A 97 6.15 54.56 -22.32
CA MET A 97 5.55 53.32 -22.82
C MET A 97 6.04 52.15 -21.96
N PRO A 98 5.14 51.28 -21.46
CA PRO A 98 5.53 50.17 -20.60
C PRO A 98 6.57 49.27 -21.27
N VAL A 99 7.64 48.95 -20.54
CA VAL A 99 8.74 48.13 -21.04
C VAL A 99 8.54 46.68 -20.60
N PRO A 100 8.68 45.70 -21.51
CA PRO A 100 8.73 44.29 -21.11
C PRO A 100 9.89 44.01 -20.16
N THR A 101 9.57 43.54 -18.96
CA THR A 101 10.50 43.28 -17.85
C THR A 101 10.28 41.87 -17.30
N THR A 102 11.36 41.21 -16.91
CA THR A 102 11.27 39.93 -16.18
C THR A 102 11.25 40.21 -14.69
N CYS A 103 10.19 39.82 -13.99
CA CYS A 103 10.07 40.02 -12.55
C CYS A 103 10.25 38.70 -11.79
N ALA A 104 11.20 38.63 -10.86
CA ALA A 104 11.32 37.53 -9.92
C ALA A 104 10.20 37.60 -8.88
N ILE A 105 9.40 36.54 -8.80
CA ILE A 105 8.20 36.45 -7.95
C ILE A 105 8.35 35.43 -6.83
N ALA A 106 9.37 34.57 -6.87
CA ALA A 106 9.71 33.68 -5.77
C ALA A 106 11.18 33.25 -5.86
N THR A 107 11.71 32.81 -4.72
CA THR A 107 13.03 32.20 -4.61
C THR A 107 12.89 30.78 -4.09
N CYS A 108 13.48 29.81 -4.78
CA CYS A 108 13.41 28.40 -4.40
C CYS A 108 14.80 27.90 -3.98
N SER A 109 14.96 27.58 -2.70
CA SER A 109 16.22 27.01 -2.16
C SER A 109 16.26 25.48 -2.20
N ALA A 110 15.18 24.84 -2.66
CA ALA A 110 15.05 23.40 -2.74
C ALA A 110 14.08 22.97 -3.84
N THR A 111 14.32 21.76 -4.36
CA THR A 111 13.42 21.01 -5.23
C THR A 111 12.83 19.83 -4.46
N LEU A 112 11.65 19.39 -4.87
CA LEU A 112 11.04 18.14 -4.43
C LEU A 112 11.25 17.11 -5.53
N GLU A 113 11.88 16.00 -5.19
CA GLU A 113 12.12 14.86 -6.07
C GLU A 113 11.12 13.73 -5.72
N MET A 114 10.68 13.02 -6.75
CA MET A 114 9.75 11.88 -6.61
C MET A 114 10.54 10.58 -6.69
N HIS A 115 10.40 9.72 -5.69
CA HIS A 115 10.96 8.36 -5.70
C HIS A 115 9.84 7.32 -5.55
N PRO A 116 9.84 6.22 -6.30
CA PRO A 116 8.86 5.15 -6.11
C PRO A 116 8.80 4.70 -4.64
N ALA A 117 7.59 4.63 -4.08
CA ALA A 117 7.42 4.12 -2.74
C ALA A 117 7.59 2.59 -2.76
N HIS A 118 8.54 2.06 -1.98
CA HIS A 118 8.82 0.61 -1.90
C HIS A 118 8.05 -0.10 -0.78
N GLY A 119 7.06 0.56 -0.16
CA GLY A 119 6.27 0.00 0.93
C GLY A 119 5.23 -1.01 0.44
N SER A 120 5.06 -2.12 1.17
CA SER A 120 3.96 -3.06 0.90
C SER A 120 2.65 -2.46 1.40
N ALA A 121 1.70 -2.23 0.50
CA ALA A 121 0.34 -1.80 0.85
C ALA A 121 -0.36 -2.80 1.80
N LEU A 122 -0.02 -4.09 1.71
CA LEU A 122 -0.52 -5.12 2.62
C LEU A 122 -0.02 -4.91 4.05
N ALA A 123 1.28 -4.64 4.23
CA ALA A 123 1.86 -4.42 5.55
C ALA A 123 1.21 -3.21 6.24
N TYR A 124 0.92 -2.14 5.48
CA TYR A 124 0.18 -0.98 5.98
C TYR A 124 -1.20 -1.35 6.51
N LEU A 125 -1.97 -2.14 5.75
CA LEU A 125 -3.30 -2.56 6.16
C LEU A 125 -3.26 -3.56 7.32
N GLU A 126 -2.27 -4.44 7.38
CA GLU A 126 -2.09 -5.38 8.49
C GLU A 126 -1.83 -4.68 9.83
N ASP A 127 -1.07 -3.59 9.80
CA ASP A 127 -0.78 -2.75 10.97
C ASP A 127 -1.98 -1.86 11.36
N LEU A 128 -2.76 -1.41 10.37
CA LEU A 128 -3.85 -0.46 10.56
C LEU A 128 -5.19 -1.11 10.96
N LEU A 129 -5.46 -2.29 10.41
CA LEU A 129 -6.73 -2.99 10.61
C LEU A 129 -6.64 -4.00 11.77
N PRO A 130 -7.54 -3.91 12.77
CA PRO A 130 -7.65 -4.93 13.79
C PRO A 130 -8.05 -6.28 13.18
N LEU A 131 -7.60 -7.34 13.84
CA LEU A 131 -7.97 -8.71 13.52
C LEU A 131 -9.40 -9.02 13.97
N TYR A 132 -10.19 -9.58 13.07
CA TYR A 132 -11.46 -10.22 13.37
C TYR A 132 -11.24 -11.72 13.43
N ASP A 133 -11.22 -12.28 14.64
CA ASP A 133 -10.97 -13.69 14.89
C ASP A 133 -12.21 -14.38 15.46
N ILE A 134 -12.38 -15.66 15.14
CA ILE A 134 -13.43 -16.51 15.71
C ILE A 134 -12.73 -17.64 16.44
N ILE A 135 -12.89 -17.67 17.76
CA ILE A 135 -12.26 -18.63 18.65
C ILE A 135 -13.36 -19.35 19.42
N ASP A 136 -13.42 -20.67 19.29
CA ASP A 136 -14.44 -21.51 19.94
C ASP A 136 -15.90 -21.08 19.67
N GLY A 137 -16.14 -20.49 18.49
CA GLY A 137 -17.46 -20.01 18.08
C GLY A 137 -17.79 -18.58 18.54
N GLU A 138 -16.92 -17.96 19.34
CA GLU A 138 -17.08 -16.59 19.80
C GLU A 138 -16.23 -15.62 18.98
N VAL A 139 -16.79 -14.44 18.71
CA VAL A 139 -16.09 -13.38 17.96
C VAL A 139 -15.15 -12.65 18.91
N ASN A 140 -13.84 -12.76 18.64
CA ASN A 140 -12.80 -12.00 19.31
C ASN A 140 -12.30 -10.89 18.38
N ALA A 141 -12.87 -9.70 18.55
CA ALA A 141 -12.65 -8.58 17.67
C ALA A 141 -12.68 -7.26 18.48
N ALA A 142 -11.59 -6.47 18.45
CA ALA A 142 -11.54 -5.11 19.04
C ALA A 142 -11.88 -3.99 18.03
N ALA A 143 -13.08 -3.39 18.18
CA ALA A 143 -13.60 -2.41 17.23
C ALA A 143 -12.71 -1.15 17.13
N ASN A 144 -12.45 -0.68 15.92
CA ASN A 144 -11.68 0.54 15.69
C ASN A 144 -12.54 1.78 15.44
N GLY A 145 -13.85 1.63 15.21
CA GLY A 145 -14.77 2.73 14.92
C GLY A 145 -14.42 3.53 13.66
N LYS A 146 -13.66 2.91 12.73
CA LYS A 146 -13.19 3.56 11.52
C LYS A 146 -13.72 2.82 10.29
N THR A 147 -14.35 3.57 9.40
CA THR A 147 -14.73 3.09 8.06
C THR A 147 -13.54 3.16 7.12
N LYS A 148 -13.55 2.36 6.05
CA LYS A 148 -12.64 2.42 4.92
C LYS A 148 -12.51 3.84 4.38
N ALA A 149 -13.63 4.54 4.24
CA ALA A 149 -13.67 5.94 3.78
C ALA A 149 -12.98 6.91 4.75
N SER A 150 -12.97 6.62 6.05
CA SER A 150 -12.24 7.42 7.05
C SER A 150 -10.76 7.07 7.15
N ILE A 151 -10.41 5.80 6.89
CA ILE A 151 -9.04 5.29 6.93
C ILE A 151 -8.25 5.81 5.73
N PHE A 152 -8.84 5.68 4.56
CA PHE A 152 -8.16 5.83 3.29
C PHE A 152 -7.44 7.18 3.08
N PRO A 153 -8.00 8.35 3.44
CA PRO A 153 -7.34 9.63 3.26
C PRO A 153 -6.02 9.76 4.04
N ASP A 154 -5.90 9.05 5.16
CA ASP A 154 -4.76 9.13 6.08
C ASP A 154 -3.66 8.11 5.76
N VAL A 155 -3.87 7.24 4.77
CA VAL A 155 -2.90 6.21 4.37
C VAL A 155 -2.01 6.75 3.24
N PRO A 156 -0.67 6.63 3.35
CA PRO A 156 0.27 7.11 2.35
C PRO A 156 0.37 6.17 1.13
N LEU A 157 -0.79 5.83 0.53
CA LEU A 157 -0.93 4.95 -0.62
C LEU A 157 -1.85 5.56 -1.67
N SER A 158 -1.63 5.19 -2.93
CA SER A 158 -2.55 5.48 -4.01
C SER A 158 -3.86 4.72 -3.84
N ASP A 159 -4.88 5.21 -4.52
CA ASP A 159 -6.22 4.65 -4.51
C ASP A 159 -6.19 3.18 -4.98
N GLY A 160 -5.54 2.91 -6.11
CA GLY A 160 -5.39 1.57 -6.65
C GLY A 160 -4.55 0.61 -5.79
N GLU A 161 -3.49 1.10 -5.12
CA GLU A 161 -2.70 0.27 -4.21
C GLU A 161 -3.47 -0.11 -2.95
N PHE A 162 -4.15 0.85 -2.33
CA PHE A 162 -4.99 0.61 -1.15
C PHE A 162 -6.12 -0.36 -1.47
N GLU A 163 -6.86 -0.12 -2.56
CA GLU A 163 -7.97 -0.96 -2.98
C GLU A 163 -7.56 -2.40 -3.29
N ARG A 164 -6.41 -2.58 -3.95
CA ARG A 164 -5.86 -3.90 -4.22
C ARG A 164 -5.50 -4.63 -2.93
N ALA A 165 -4.84 -3.94 -2.00
CA ALA A 165 -4.43 -4.53 -0.73
C ALA A 165 -5.63 -4.82 0.20
N TRP A 166 -6.66 -3.96 0.17
CA TRP A 166 -7.93 -4.18 0.86
C TRP A 166 -8.62 -5.46 0.39
N ARG A 167 -8.73 -5.66 -0.92
CA ARG A 167 -9.29 -6.89 -1.51
C ARG A 167 -8.43 -8.11 -1.24
N GLU A 168 -7.11 -7.97 -1.30
CA GLU A 168 -6.19 -9.08 -1.08
C GLU A 168 -6.22 -9.60 0.36
N THR A 169 -6.37 -8.70 1.34
CA THR A 169 -6.56 -9.05 2.74
C THR A 169 -8.00 -9.47 3.08
N MET A 170 -8.92 -9.41 2.10
CA MET A 170 -10.37 -9.56 2.32
C MET A 170 -10.87 -8.69 3.48
N ALA A 171 -10.31 -7.48 3.58
CA ALA A 171 -10.74 -6.52 4.57
C ALA A 171 -12.20 -6.14 4.33
N PHE A 172 -12.94 -5.89 5.41
CA PHE A 172 -14.38 -5.66 5.35
C PHE A 172 -14.81 -4.67 6.42
N GLU A 173 -15.95 -4.04 6.17
CA GLU A 173 -16.61 -3.17 7.14
C GLU A 173 -17.76 -3.92 7.81
N PHE A 174 -17.86 -3.78 9.12
CA PHE A 174 -18.95 -4.32 9.91
C PHE A 174 -19.14 -3.47 11.15
N ASP A 175 -20.39 -3.10 11.44
CA ASP A 175 -20.79 -2.31 12.60
C ASP A 175 -19.95 -1.02 12.80
N GLY A 176 -19.80 -0.24 11.72
CA GLY A 176 -19.05 1.02 11.72
C GLY A 176 -17.53 0.89 11.89
N SER A 177 -16.99 -0.33 11.88
CA SER A 177 -15.57 -0.62 12.02
C SER A 177 -15.03 -1.38 10.80
N SER A 178 -13.72 -1.28 10.59
CA SER A 178 -13.02 -1.97 9.50
C SER A 178 -12.08 -3.02 10.06
N TRP A 179 -12.05 -4.19 9.44
CA TRP A 179 -11.33 -5.35 9.95
C TRP A 179 -10.57 -6.08 8.86
N ARG A 180 -9.57 -6.85 9.28
CA ARG A 180 -9.04 -7.96 8.49
C ARG A 180 -9.39 -9.30 9.17
N PRO A 181 -9.85 -10.31 8.44
CA PRO A 181 -10.18 -11.61 9.02
C PRO A 181 -8.92 -12.39 9.40
N SER A 182 -9.00 -13.19 10.46
CA SER A 182 -8.02 -14.23 10.74
C SER A 182 -8.20 -15.44 9.81
N ALA A 183 -7.20 -16.33 9.76
CA ALA A 183 -7.33 -17.60 9.03
C ALA A 183 -8.43 -18.51 9.63
N ASN A 184 -8.67 -18.45 10.94
CA ASN A 184 -9.78 -19.19 11.56
C ASN A 184 -11.12 -18.67 11.04
N THR A 185 -11.31 -17.35 11.09
CA THR A 185 -12.53 -16.69 10.58
C THR A 185 -12.76 -17.04 9.11
N LEU A 186 -11.72 -16.95 8.27
CA LEU A 186 -11.82 -17.33 6.85
C LEU A 186 -12.25 -18.79 6.69
N SER A 187 -11.73 -19.72 7.50
CA SER A 187 -12.12 -21.13 7.46
C SER A 187 -13.59 -21.33 7.86
N HIS A 188 -14.06 -20.64 8.91
CA HIS A 188 -15.45 -20.71 9.37
C HIS A 188 -16.42 -20.15 8.33
N VAL A 189 -16.18 -18.93 7.84
CA VAL A 189 -17.06 -18.28 6.87
C VAL A 189 -17.05 -19.04 5.53
N TRP A 190 -15.91 -19.58 5.10
CA TRP A 190 -15.86 -20.41 3.91
C TRP A 190 -16.69 -21.71 4.02
N LYS A 191 -16.68 -22.36 5.19
CA LYS A 191 -17.56 -23.52 5.44
C LYS A 191 -19.03 -23.13 5.35
N SER A 192 -19.40 -22.00 5.94
CA SER A 192 -20.75 -21.42 5.84
C SER A 192 -21.15 -21.14 4.39
N ILE A 193 -20.26 -20.52 3.60
CA ILE A 193 -20.46 -20.27 2.16
C ILE A 193 -20.74 -21.57 1.40
N ASN A 194 -19.97 -22.65 1.65
CA ASN A 194 -20.21 -23.93 1.00
C ASN A 194 -21.53 -24.58 1.42
N ALA A 195 -21.89 -24.50 2.70
CA ALA A 195 -23.14 -25.02 3.22
C ALA A 195 -24.34 -24.29 2.62
N ALA A 196 -24.29 -22.95 2.59
CA ALA A 196 -25.27 -22.09 1.94
C ALA A 196 -25.41 -22.42 0.45
N ALA A 197 -24.30 -22.49 -0.28
CA ALA A 197 -24.33 -22.81 -1.70
C ALA A 197 -24.94 -24.20 -1.98
N LEU A 198 -24.64 -25.19 -1.13
CA LEU A 198 -25.25 -26.51 -1.24
C LEU A 198 -26.75 -26.49 -0.94
N ALA A 199 -27.17 -25.78 0.10
CA ALA A 199 -28.58 -25.66 0.51
C ALA A 199 -29.43 -24.97 -0.57
N GLU A 200 -28.89 -23.92 -1.19
CA GLU A 200 -29.56 -23.15 -2.24
C GLU A 200 -29.41 -23.77 -3.65
N GLY A 201 -28.67 -24.88 -3.77
CA GLY A 201 -28.37 -25.51 -5.07
C GLY A 201 -27.52 -24.64 -6.00
N VAL A 202 -26.77 -23.69 -5.44
CA VAL A 202 -25.90 -22.77 -6.15
C VAL A 202 -24.59 -23.46 -6.55
N LYS A 203 -24.28 -23.42 -7.84
CA LYS A 203 -23.00 -23.89 -8.37
C LYS A 203 -21.98 -22.75 -8.33
N LEU A 204 -21.05 -22.82 -7.38
CA LEU A 204 -20.05 -21.78 -7.14
C LEU A 204 -19.09 -21.55 -8.32
N ASP A 205 -18.92 -22.53 -9.20
CA ASP A 205 -18.08 -22.45 -10.41
C ASP A 205 -18.86 -21.97 -11.66
N SER A 206 -20.13 -21.63 -11.48
CA SER A 206 -21.00 -21.04 -12.49
C SER A 206 -21.42 -19.64 -12.05
N GLN A 207 -22.13 -18.90 -12.90
CA GLN A 207 -22.65 -17.59 -12.52
C GLN A 207 -23.80 -17.74 -11.49
N PHE A 208 -23.69 -17.03 -10.37
CA PHE A 208 -24.72 -16.98 -9.32
C PHE A 208 -24.82 -15.58 -8.72
N LEU A 209 -25.94 -15.27 -8.07
CA LEU A 209 -26.12 -14.00 -7.36
C LEU A 209 -25.35 -14.04 -6.03
N THR A 210 -24.46 -13.08 -5.83
CA THR A 210 -23.67 -12.95 -4.59
C THR A 210 -24.57 -12.83 -3.36
N ASP A 211 -25.68 -12.12 -3.50
CA ASP A 211 -26.67 -11.90 -2.45
C ASP A 211 -27.31 -13.18 -1.93
N ASP A 212 -27.57 -14.18 -2.79
CA ASP A 212 -28.24 -15.42 -2.40
C ASP A 212 -27.38 -16.20 -1.40
N VAL A 213 -26.07 -16.26 -1.65
CA VAL A 213 -25.12 -16.94 -0.76
C VAL A 213 -24.83 -16.10 0.49
N THR A 214 -24.61 -14.79 0.33
CA THR A 214 -24.23 -13.93 1.47
C THR A 214 -25.35 -13.73 2.47
N LYS A 215 -26.63 -13.75 2.05
CA LYS A 215 -27.79 -13.71 2.97
C LYS A 215 -27.87 -14.97 3.83
N ALA A 216 -27.75 -16.15 3.23
CA ALA A 216 -27.73 -17.41 3.97
C ALA A 216 -26.58 -17.46 4.98
N VAL A 217 -25.39 -16.98 4.61
CA VAL A 217 -24.24 -16.85 5.52
C VAL A 217 -24.52 -15.87 6.68
N ALA A 218 -25.28 -14.82 6.43
CA ALA A 218 -25.67 -13.86 7.47
C ALA A 218 -26.69 -14.42 8.46
N GLU A 219 -27.54 -15.36 8.05
CA GLU A 219 -28.46 -16.06 8.95
C GLU A 219 -27.72 -16.93 9.99
N GLU A 220 -26.50 -17.37 9.66
CA GLU A 220 -25.58 -18.02 10.61
C GLU A 220 -24.81 -17.03 11.50
N GLY A 221 -25.03 -15.72 11.35
CA GLY A 221 -24.44 -14.66 12.17
C GLY A 221 -23.12 -14.09 11.65
N TYR A 222 -22.66 -14.46 10.45
CA TYR A 222 -21.43 -13.92 9.88
C TYR A 222 -21.66 -12.60 9.10
N PRO A 223 -20.68 -11.68 9.08
CA PRO A 223 -20.82 -10.45 8.30
C PRO A 223 -20.97 -10.70 6.79
N THR A 224 -22.03 -10.17 6.19
CA THR A 224 -22.27 -10.23 4.73
C THR A 224 -21.09 -9.67 3.93
N ALA A 225 -20.52 -8.57 4.40
CA ALA A 225 -19.38 -7.91 3.76
C ALA A 225 -18.12 -8.81 3.71
N LEU A 226 -17.90 -9.65 4.74
CA LEU A 226 -16.80 -10.60 4.75
C LEU A 226 -17.06 -11.74 3.75
N ALA A 227 -18.27 -12.28 3.74
CA ALA A 227 -18.64 -13.32 2.77
C ALA A 227 -18.50 -12.81 1.33
N ALA A 228 -18.97 -11.58 1.05
CA ALA A 228 -18.80 -10.92 -0.24
C ALA A 228 -17.32 -10.72 -0.60
N ALA A 229 -16.48 -10.29 0.36
CA ALA A 229 -15.04 -10.11 0.14
C ALA A 229 -14.33 -11.42 -0.22
N ILE A 230 -14.71 -12.54 0.43
CA ILE A 230 -14.19 -13.87 0.10
C ILE A 230 -14.61 -14.27 -1.32
N LEU A 231 -15.90 -14.15 -1.66
CA LEU A 231 -16.41 -14.48 -3.01
C LEU A 231 -15.73 -13.63 -4.09
N GLN A 232 -15.54 -12.33 -3.84
CA GLN A 232 -14.85 -11.43 -4.76
C GLN A 232 -13.37 -11.82 -4.95
N ARG A 233 -12.68 -12.22 -3.87
CA ARG A 233 -11.27 -12.68 -3.95
C ARG A 233 -11.12 -13.96 -4.77
N LEU A 234 -12.13 -14.83 -4.72
CA LEU A 234 -12.14 -16.13 -5.40
C LEU A 234 -12.75 -16.09 -6.80
N SER A 235 -13.34 -14.97 -7.21
CA SER A 235 -13.96 -14.81 -8.53
C SER A 235 -12.94 -14.79 -9.67
N ASN A 236 -13.43 -15.09 -10.88
CA ASN A 236 -12.64 -14.97 -12.11
C ASN A 236 -12.13 -13.53 -12.33
N ASP A 237 -10.97 -13.36 -12.97
CA ASP A 237 -10.36 -12.04 -13.13
C ASP A 237 -11.12 -11.13 -14.10
N ASP A 238 -11.80 -11.71 -15.09
CA ASP A 238 -12.60 -11.00 -16.11
C ASP A 238 -14.00 -10.62 -15.63
N GLN A 239 -14.35 -10.97 -14.39
CA GLN A 239 -15.67 -10.71 -13.85
C GLN A 239 -15.82 -9.25 -13.42
N ASP A 240 -17.01 -8.69 -13.65
CA ASP A 240 -17.41 -7.41 -13.05
C ASP A 240 -17.43 -7.56 -11.52
N LYS A 241 -16.47 -6.89 -10.87
CA LYS A 241 -16.26 -6.95 -9.42
C LYS A 241 -17.23 -6.07 -8.63
N GLU A 242 -17.98 -5.21 -9.30
CA GLU A 242 -19.01 -4.33 -8.71
C GLU A 242 -20.43 -4.82 -9.04
N GLY A 243 -20.55 -5.81 -9.93
CA GLY A 243 -21.81 -6.42 -10.29
C GLY A 243 -22.36 -7.35 -9.19
N PRO A 244 -23.67 -7.69 -9.25
CA PRO A 244 -24.33 -8.56 -8.27
C PRO A 244 -24.04 -10.06 -8.47
N TRP A 245 -23.25 -10.39 -9.49
CA TRP A 245 -22.99 -11.77 -9.88
C TRP A 245 -21.58 -12.18 -9.44
N SER A 246 -21.42 -13.44 -9.04
CA SER A 246 -20.14 -14.09 -8.73
C SER A 246 -19.99 -15.38 -9.53
N CYS A 247 -18.75 -15.74 -9.86
CA CYS A 247 -18.38 -16.98 -10.53
C CYS A 247 -16.95 -17.31 -10.11
N LEU A 248 -16.78 -18.35 -9.30
CA LEU A 248 -15.52 -18.62 -8.63
C LEU A 248 -14.57 -19.42 -9.52
N ASP A 249 -13.30 -19.02 -9.51
CA ASP A 249 -12.23 -19.76 -10.15
C ASP A 249 -11.84 -20.96 -9.27
N ARG A 250 -11.92 -22.16 -9.84
CA ARG A 250 -11.62 -23.42 -9.13
C ARG A 250 -10.19 -23.44 -8.58
N THR A 251 -9.22 -22.92 -9.32
CA THR A 251 -7.81 -22.89 -8.92
C THR A 251 -7.60 -21.96 -7.73
N LYS A 252 -8.25 -20.78 -7.74
CA LYS A 252 -8.24 -19.83 -6.63
C LYS A 252 -8.88 -20.41 -5.39
N ILE A 253 -10.05 -21.07 -5.51
CA ILE A 253 -10.72 -21.76 -4.40
C ILE A 253 -9.76 -22.76 -3.76
N VAL A 254 -9.22 -23.68 -4.54
CA VAL A 254 -8.37 -24.76 -4.01
C VAL A 254 -7.16 -24.19 -3.31
N SER A 255 -6.43 -23.27 -3.96
CA SER A 255 -5.24 -22.63 -3.38
C SER A 255 -5.57 -21.86 -2.11
N PHE A 256 -6.69 -21.13 -2.08
CA PHE A 256 -7.16 -20.38 -0.92
C PHE A 256 -7.45 -21.28 0.27
N VAL A 257 -8.28 -22.31 0.09
CA VAL A 257 -8.68 -23.22 1.18
C VAL A 257 -7.47 -23.92 1.79
N GLY A 258 -6.53 -24.38 0.95
CA GLY A 258 -5.31 -25.03 1.43
C GLY A 258 -4.43 -24.10 2.26
N LYS A 259 -4.25 -22.85 1.81
CA LYS A 259 -3.48 -21.84 2.55
C LYS A 259 -4.14 -21.49 3.88
N VAL A 260 -5.45 -21.20 3.86
CA VAL A 260 -6.22 -20.83 5.05
C VAL A 260 -6.22 -21.94 6.10
N LEU A 261 -6.41 -23.21 5.71
CA LEU A 261 -6.37 -24.34 6.64
C LEU A 261 -5.00 -24.49 7.31
N LEU A 262 -3.91 -24.28 6.54
CA LEU A 262 -2.57 -24.36 7.07
C LEU A 262 -2.22 -23.18 7.98
N GLU A 263 -2.69 -21.98 7.63
CA GLU A 263 -2.53 -20.76 8.43
C GLU A 263 -3.34 -20.79 9.72
N ALA A 264 -4.55 -21.35 9.72
CA ALA A 264 -5.39 -21.54 10.91
C ALA A 264 -4.72 -22.45 11.96
N LYS A 265 -3.81 -23.34 11.52
CA LYS A 265 -3.02 -24.22 12.40
C LYS A 265 -1.67 -23.62 12.79
N ARG A 266 -1.42 -22.34 12.50
CA ARG A 266 -0.18 -21.66 12.90
C ARG A 266 0.02 -21.76 14.41
N GLY A 267 1.22 -22.19 14.82
CA GLY A 267 1.59 -22.35 16.23
C GLY A 267 1.14 -23.68 16.88
N ALA A 268 0.35 -24.49 16.18
CA ALA A 268 0.03 -25.85 16.60
C ALA A 268 1.12 -26.86 16.16
N PRO A 269 1.11 -28.11 16.70
CA PRO A 269 1.97 -29.18 16.21
C PRO A 269 1.82 -29.41 14.69
N PRO A 270 2.87 -29.91 14.00
CA PRO A 270 2.78 -30.24 12.58
C PRO A 270 1.60 -31.17 12.26
N TYR A 271 0.88 -30.86 11.18
CA TYR A 271 -0.26 -31.64 10.70
C TYR A 271 0.25 -32.94 10.09
N LEU A 272 -0.45 -34.06 10.28
CA LEU A 272 -0.23 -35.25 9.45
C LEU A 272 -0.63 -34.95 8.01
N THR A 273 0.27 -35.18 7.05
CA THR A 273 0.05 -34.78 5.65
C THR A 273 -1.21 -35.42 5.05
N ALA A 274 -1.51 -36.68 5.42
CA ALA A 274 -2.72 -37.36 4.98
C ALA A 274 -4.00 -36.71 5.54
N GLU A 275 -4.05 -36.46 6.85
CA GLU A 275 -5.20 -35.81 7.50
C GLU A 275 -5.43 -34.39 6.96
N PHE A 276 -4.35 -33.65 6.66
CA PHE A 276 -4.45 -32.32 6.05
C PHE A 276 -5.11 -32.39 4.67
N LEU A 277 -4.66 -33.32 3.82
CA LEU A 277 -5.22 -33.49 2.48
C LEU A 277 -6.69 -33.93 2.51
N ASP A 278 -7.07 -34.80 3.44
CA ASP A 278 -8.46 -35.22 3.61
C ASP A 278 -9.32 -34.03 4.07
N THR A 279 -8.87 -33.29 5.09
CA THR A 279 -9.56 -32.09 5.57
C THR A 279 -9.71 -31.04 4.47
N TRP A 280 -8.67 -30.84 3.66
CA TRP A 280 -8.70 -29.89 2.55
C TRP A 280 -9.70 -30.30 1.48
N LYS A 281 -9.73 -31.59 1.09
CA LYS A 281 -10.71 -32.13 0.14
C LYS A 281 -12.15 -32.03 0.64
N ASP A 282 -12.36 -32.16 1.94
CA ASP A 282 -13.69 -32.01 2.54
C ASP A 282 -14.15 -30.54 2.59
N CYS A 283 -13.20 -29.59 2.61
CA CYS A 283 -13.50 -28.16 2.66
C CYS A 283 -13.64 -27.49 1.28
N VAL A 284 -13.50 -28.21 0.16
CA VAL A 284 -13.70 -27.67 -1.19
C VAL A 284 -14.95 -28.28 -1.85
N PRO A 285 -15.58 -27.59 -2.82
CA PRO A 285 -16.67 -28.15 -3.62
C PRO A 285 -16.26 -29.46 -4.29
N GLU A 286 -17.20 -30.37 -4.50
CA GLU A 286 -16.95 -31.73 -5.01
C GLU A 286 -16.13 -31.71 -6.33
N VAL A 287 -16.45 -30.77 -7.22
CA VAL A 287 -15.78 -30.60 -8.52
C VAL A 287 -14.29 -30.24 -8.40
N CYS A 288 -13.86 -29.69 -7.26
CA CYS A 288 -12.49 -29.25 -7.01
C CYS A 288 -11.66 -30.26 -6.20
N ARG A 289 -12.27 -31.34 -5.69
CA ARG A 289 -11.59 -32.30 -4.77
C ARG A 289 -10.34 -32.95 -5.38
N LYS A 290 -10.34 -33.16 -6.69
CA LYS A 290 -9.20 -33.77 -7.40
C LYS A 290 -8.00 -32.81 -7.52
N ASP A 291 -8.25 -31.51 -7.45
CA ASP A 291 -7.22 -30.47 -7.62
C ASP A 291 -6.56 -30.06 -6.28
N ALA A 292 -7.14 -30.49 -5.15
CA ALA A 292 -6.63 -30.30 -3.80
C ALA A 292 -5.38 -31.16 -3.54
N GLU A 293 -4.26 -30.69 -4.08
CA GLU A 293 -2.94 -31.30 -4.00
C GLU A 293 -1.91 -30.31 -3.43
N LEU A 294 -0.86 -30.81 -2.77
CA LEU A 294 0.18 -29.97 -2.17
C LEU A 294 0.85 -29.01 -3.17
N LYS A 295 0.97 -29.42 -4.44
CA LYS A 295 1.54 -28.57 -5.52
C LYS A 295 0.79 -27.25 -5.69
N THR A 296 -0.50 -27.21 -5.38
CA THR A 296 -1.40 -26.05 -5.54
C THR A 296 -1.13 -24.95 -4.50
N ILE A 297 -0.41 -25.28 -3.42
CA ILE A 297 0.04 -24.34 -2.37
C ILE A 297 1.57 -24.35 -2.20
N ALA A 298 2.30 -24.71 -3.26
CA ALA A 298 3.75 -24.75 -3.25
C ALA A 298 4.36 -23.42 -2.76
N GLY A 299 5.40 -23.51 -1.94
CA GLY A 299 6.11 -22.35 -1.37
C GLY A 299 5.54 -21.83 -0.05
N VAL A 300 4.30 -22.20 0.31
CA VAL A 300 3.64 -21.77 1.56
C VAL A 300 3.87 -22.74 2.73
N TYR A 301 4.21 -23.99 2.43
CA TYR A 301 4.44 -25.03 3.43
C TYR A 301 5.89 -25.50 3.47
N GLU A 302 6.24 -26.15 4.56
CA GLU A 302 7.42 -27.00 4.69
C GLU A 302 7.01 -28.37 5.24
N LEU A 303 7.86 -29.37 5.01
CA LEU A 303 7.64 -30.76 5.43
C LEU A 303 8.69 -31.10 6.50
N PRO A 304 8.38 -30.94 7.80
CA PRO A 304 9.33 -31.27 8.88
C PRO A 304 9.73 -32.74 8.88
N SER A 305 8.84 -33.61 8.39
CA SER A 305 9.08 -35.03 8.17
C SER A 305 8.39 -35.49 6.89
N THR A 306 8.62 -36.74 6.47
CA THR A 306 7.96 -37.34 5.30
C THR A 306 6.44 -37.46 5.46
N ALA A 307 5.93 -37.41 6.69
CA ALA A 307 4.52 -37.59 7.02
C ALA A 307 3.86 -36.35 7.65
N THR A 308 4.59 -35.24 7.79
CA THR A 308 4.04 -34.02 8.41
C THR A 308 4.23 -32.78 7.54
N ILE A 309 3.29 -31.86 7.68
CA ILE A 309 3.25 -30.58 6.99
C ILE A 309 2.99 -29.47 8.00
N ARG A 310 3.65 -28.33 7.80
CA ARG A 310 3.34 -27.10 8.56
C ARG A 310 3.53 -25.87 7.67
N LEU A 311 2.95 -24.76 8.10
CA LEU A 311 3.16 -23.48 7.45
C LEU A 311 4.65 -23.11 7.50
N LYS A 312 5.19 -22.73 6.34
CA LYS A 312 6.55 -22.22 6.25
C LYS A 312 6.64 -20.93 7.07
N GLN A 313 7.61 -20.85 7.97
CA GLN A 313 7.89 -19.59 8.64
C GLN A 313 8.45 -18.62 7.60
N VAL A 314 7.74 -17.52 7.33
CA VAL A 314 8.35 -16.38 6.67
C VAL A 314 9.41 -15.92 7.65
N ALA A 315 10.68 -16.00 7.26
CA ALA A 315 11.74 -15.40 8.04
C ALA A 315 11.39 -13.91 8.13
N SER A 316 10.87 -13.48 9.29
CA SER A 316 10.95 -12.09 9.71
C SER A 316 12.39 -11.71 9.46
N SER A 317 12.63 -10.75 8.58
CA SER A 317 13.93 -10.15 8.38
C SER A 317 14.37 -9.60 9.72
N ALA A 318 15.06 -10.46 10.48
CA ALA A 318 15.85 -10.06 11.61
C ALA A 318 16.84 -9.04 11.05
N THR A 319 16.63 -7.79 11.45
CA THR A 319 17.72 -6.85 11.71
C THR A 319 18.80 -7.59 12.49
N ASN A 320 19.79 -8.09 11.75
CA ASN A 320 21.21 -8.25 12.08
C ASN A 320 21.78 -9.35 11.18
N ALA A 321 22.11 -8.98 9.96
CA ALA A 321 23.23 -9.59 9.27
C ALA A 321 24.52 -9.12 9.96
N GLU A 322 24.86 -9.72 11.10
CA GLU A 322 26.27 -9.84 11.48
C GLU A 322 26.90 -10.82 10.49
N ALA A 323 27.33 -10.28 9.36
CA ALA A 323 28.34 -10.93 8.54
C ALA A 323 29.62 -11.00 9.37
N SER A 324 29.92 -12.19 9.88
CA SER A 324 31.24 -12.53 10.40
C SER A 324 32.27 -12.36 9.27
N ALA A 325 32.91 -11.20 9.21
CA ALA A 325 34.14 -10.98 8.47
C ALA A 325 35.34 -10.99 9.45
N PRO A 326 36.51 -11.47 9.02
CA PRO A 326 37.62 -11.78 9.91
C PRO A 326 38.31 -10.52 10.42
N LYS A 327 38.87 -10.64 11.62
CA LYS A 327 39.68 -9.64 12.32
C LYS A 327 40.70 -8.96 11.40
N GLY A 328 40.60 -7.64 11.28
CA GLY A 328 41.57 -6.77 10.62
C GLY A 328 41.52 -5.37 11.23
N SER A 329 42.69 -4.82 11.53
CA SER A 329 42.99 -3.72 12.46
C SER A 329 42.36 -2.35 12.18
N THR A 330 42.07 -1.66 13.28
CA THR A 330 41.92 -0.21 13.53
C THR A 330 42.52 0.76 12.50
N SER A 331 41.71 1.71 12.01
CA SER A 331 42.12 3.09 11.72
C SER A 331 40.90 3.98 11.39
N SER A 332 40.44 4.77 12.37
CA SER A 332 39.49 5.86 12.12
C SER A 332 40.25 7.06 11.54
N ARG A 333 40.10 7.37 10.25
CA ARG A 333 40.63 8.61 9.66
C ARG A 333 39.50 9.58 9.32
N LYS A 334 39.48 10.64 10.12
CA LYS A 334 38.68 11.86 10.04
C LYS A 334 38.78 12.52 8.66
N TRP A 335 37.67 12.52 7.92
CA TRP A 335 37.53 13.19 6.61
C TRP A 335 37.68 14.73 6.73
N HIS A 336 37.27 15.31 7.87
CA HIS A 336 37.15 16.76 8.03
C HIS A 336 38.47 17.56 8.07
N GLU A 337 39.65 16.92 8.12
CA GLU A 337 40.94 17.65 8.09
C GLU A 337 41.47 17.97 6.68
N LYS A 338 40.90 17.38 5.61
CA LYS A 338 41.44 17.55 4.25
C LYS A 338 41.09 18.86 3.53
N PHE A 339 40.23 19.71 4.08
CA PHE A 339 39.87 21.00 3.46
C PHE A 339 40.52 22.23 4.12
N GLY A 340 41.28 22.05 5.20
CA GLY A 340 41.91 23.16 5.94
C GLY A 340 43.29 23.61 5.42
N LYS A 341 43.93 22.88 4.49
CA LYS A 341 45.34 23.10 4.12
C LYS A 341 45.58 23.79 2.76
N THR A 342 44.56 24.31 2.10
CA THR A 342 44.71 24.99 0.79
C THR A 342 44.60 26.52 0.84
N ARG A 343 44.52 27.13 2.03
CA ARG A 343 44.68 28.59 2.21
C ARG A 343 45.85 28.89 3.13
N GLN A 344 47.06 28.62 2.65
CA GLN A 344 48.25 29.37 3.01
C GLN A 344 49.42 28.88 2.14
N LYS A 345 49.69 29.62 1.06
CA LYS A 345 51.04 29.87 0.57
C LYS A 345 51.00 31.17 -0.22
N LYS A 346 51.67 32.17 0.37
CA LYS A 346 52.26 33.30 -0.36
C LYS A 346 53.37 32.77 -1.25
#